data_AF-A0A852SH66-F1
#
_entry.id   AF-A0A852SH66-F1
#
_cell.length_a   1.000
_cell.length_b   1.000
_cell.length_c   1.000
_cell.angle_alpha   90.00
_cell.angle_beta   90.00
_cell.angle_gamma   90.00
#
_symmetry.space_group_name_H-M   'P 1'
#
loop_
_entity.id
_entity.type
_entity.pdbx_description
1 polymer ?
#
loop_
_entity_poly.entity_id
_entity_poly.type
_entity_poly.pdbx_seq_one_letter_code
_entity_poly.pdbx_strand_id
1 'polypeptide(L)'
;MLQNKNTPIDAEKGLDRRTVMKGAAWSVPVIALAVATPAHAASIVDVGAFALRGSCGTLGVLGPGFTLQAGPTTPLPVGTTVTITGSGVTNIGVFSVSGGTAAVNVLSNTSRQITLTAALPAGATIAFRTTLSISVAFQLNAVATLPTGYSGSGAKTAGNVSSTLILCSAN
;
A
#
# COMPACT_ATOMS: atom_id res chain seq x y z
N MET A 1 -59.66 -0.07 -75.09
CA MET A 1 -58.24 -0.46 -74.99
C MET A 1 -57.48 0.71 -74.37
N LEU A 2 -56.52 0.42 -73.48
CA LEU A 2 -55.43 1.28 -72.95
C LEU A 2 -55.56 1.84 -71.51
N GLN A 3 -55.02 0.98 -70.64
CA GLN A 3 -54.29 1.07 -69.35
C GLN A 3 -54.07 2.41 -68.60
N ASN A 4 -54.27 2.24 -67.29
CA ASN A 4 -53.87 3.03 -66.11
C ASN A 4 -52.35 3.26 -66.01
N LYS A 5 -51.91 4.48 -65.68
CA LYS A 5 -50.52 4.79 -65.29
C LYS A 5 -50.51 5.40 -63.88
N ASN A 6 -50.27 4.57 -62.86
CA ASN A 6 -49.84 5.02 -61.55
C ASN A 6 -48.32 4.93 -61.49
N THR A 7 -47.65 6.07 -61.35
CA THR A 7 -46.20 6.15 -61.08
C THR A 7 -45.91 5.67 -59.66
N PRO A 8 -44.96 4.74 -59.44
CA PRO A 8 -44.55 4.40 -58.09
C PRO A 8 -43.80 5.57 -57.46
N ILE A 9 -44.22 5.92 -56.25
CA ILE A 9 -43.56 6.85 -55.34
C ILE A 9 -42.19 6.26 -54.98
N ASP A 10 -41.11 7.00 -55.21
CA ASP A 10 -39.78 6.73 -54.66
C ASP A 10 -39.87 6.63 -53.13
N ALA A 11 -39.99 5.42 -52.61
CA ALA A 11 -39.90 5.16 -51.18
C ALA A 11 -38.41 5.19 -50.80
N GLU A 12 -38.02 6.25 -50.09
CA GLU A 12 -36.72 6.37 -49.42
C GLU A 12 -36.31 5.05 -48.80
N LYS A 13 -35.15 4.54 -49.24
CA LYS A 13 -34.56 3.28 -48.78
C LYS A 13 -34.01 3.48 -47.36
N GLY A 14 -34.93 3.56 -46.39
CA GLY A 14 -34.61 3.68 -44.97
C GLY A 14 -33.76 2.51 -44.51
N LEU A 15 -32.74 2.80 -43.72
CA LEU A 15 -31.87 1.79 -43.11
C LEU A 15 -32.74 0.74 -42.39
N ASP A 16 -32.60 -0.51 -42.83
CA ASP A 16 -33.41 -1.62 -42.32
C ASP A 16 -33.17 -1.75 -40.80
N ARG A 17 -34.26 -1.70 -40.02
CA ARG A 17 -34.21 -1.82 -38.55
C ARG A 17 -33.49 -3.09 -38.11
N ARG A 18 -33.54 -4.15 -38.93
CA ARG A 18 -32.85 -5.42 -38.68
C ARG A 18 -31.32 -5.29 -38.85
N THR A 19 -30.85 -4.37 -39.68
CA THR A 19 -29.42 -4.06 -39.85
C THR A 19 -28.86 -3.32 -38.63
N VAL A 20 -29.62 -2.38 -38.07
CA VAL A 20 -29.26 -1.67 -36.84
C VAL A 20 -29.20 -2.63 -35.63
N MET A 21 -30.20 -3.51 -35.50
CA MET A 21 -30.24 -4.52 -34.43
C MET A 21 -29.10 -5.53 -34.51
N LYS A 22 -28.65 -5.90 -35.72
CA LYS A 22 -27.48 -6.77 -35.90
C LYS A 22 -26.21 -6.10 -35.37
N GLY A 23 -25.97 -4.82 -35.67
CA GLY A 23 -24.78 -4.11 -35.18
C GLY A 23 -24.72 -4.03 -33.65
N ALA A 24 -25.86 -3.74 -33.00
CA ALA A 24 -25.94 -3.69 -31.54
C ALA A 24 -25.63 -5.04 -30.88
N ALA A 25 -26.10 -6.15 -31.45
CA ALA A 25 -25.87 -7.49 -30.91
C ALA A 25 -24.38 -7.89 -30.86
N TRP A 26 -23.56 -7.35 -31.77
CA TRP A 26 -22.11 -7.63 -31.80
C TRP A 26 -21.27 -6.65 -30.96
N SER A 27 -21.82 -5.48 -30.59
CA SER A 27 -21.10 -4.48 -29.78
C SER A 27 -21.27 -4.67 -28.28
N VAL A 28 -22.41 -5.23 -27.84
CA VAL A 28 -22.72 -5.44 -26.41
C VAL A 28 -21.67 -6.29 -25.67
N PRO A 29 -21.18 -7.42 -26.22
CA PRO A 29 -20.15 -8.21 -25.54
C PRO A 29 -18.83 -7.45 -25.36
N VAL A 30 -18.45 -6.66 -26.36
CA VAL A 30 -17.20 -5.88 -26.35
C VAL A 30 -17.25 -4.75 -25.33
N ILE A 31 -18.39 -4.05 -25.24
CA ILE A 31 -18.59 -3.00 -24.25
C ILE A 31 -18.59 -3.60 -22.85
N ALA A 32 -19.29 -4.72 -22.61
CA ALA A 32 -19.31 -5.40 -21.32
C ALA A 32 -17.91 -5.85 -20.87
N LEU A 33 -17.08 -6.37 -21.78
CA LEU A 33 -15.67 -6.71 -21.51
C LEU A 33 -14.79 -5.48 -21.27
N ALA A 34 -15.07 -4.36 -21.95
CA ALA A 34 -14.33 -3.11 -21.80
C ALA A 34 -14.64 -2.35 -20.50
N VAL A 35 -15.86 -2.47 -19.93
CA VAL A 35 -16.17 -1.91 -18.59
C VAL A 35 -15.79 -2.84 -17.44
N ALA A 36 -15.61 -4.14 -17.67
CA ALA A 36 -15.14 -5.07 -16.65
C ALA A 36 -13.66 -4.85 -16.30
N THR A 37 -12.85 -4.39 -17.26
CA THR A 37 -11.40 -4.24 -17.08
C THR A 37 -10.99 -3.11 -16.13
N PRO A 38 -11.62 -1.92 -16.11
CA PRO A 38 -11.35 -0.90 -15.09
C PRO A 38 -11.82 -1.30 -13.67
N ALA A 39 -12.95 -2.01 -13.56
CA ALA A 39 -13.53 -2.36 -12.26
C ALA A 39 -12.68 -3.38 -11.48
N HIS A 40 -11.99 -4.30 -12.18
CA HIS A 40 -11.12 -5.28 -11.55
C HIS A 40 -9.72 -4.74 -11.19
N ALA A 41 -9.31 -3.61 -11.81
CA ALA A 41 -8.05 -2.93 -11.51
C ALA A 41 -8.12 -2.02 -10.27
N ALA A 42 -9.31 -1.77 -9.74
CA ALA A 42 -9.54 -0.87 -8.59
C ALA A 42 -9.88 -1.60 -7.28
N SER A 43 -9.79 -2.93 -7.22
CA SER A 43 -10.01 -3.65 -5.96
C SER A 43 -8.83 -3.43 -5.02
N ILE A 44 -9.03 -2.64 -3.96
CA ILE A 44 -8.04 -2.45 -2.89
C ILE A 44 -7.94 -3.76 -2.10
N VAL A 45 -6.73 -4.27 -1.95
CA VAL A 45 -6.45 -5.45 -1.13
C VAL A 45 -6.28 -5.02 0.33
N ASP A 46 -7.18 -5.48 1.20
CA ASP A 46 -7.04 -5.22 2.63
C ASP A 46 -6.08 -6.22 3.29
N VAL A 47 -5.01 -5.70 3.90
CA VAL A 47 -4.00 -6.49 4.61
C VAL A 47 -4.31 -6.63 6.11
N GLY A 48 -5.44 -6.07 6.53
CA GLY A 48 -5.96 -6.14 7.90
C GLY A 48 -5.15 -5.33 8.92
N ALA A 49 -5.31 -5.70 10.19
CA ALA A 49 -4.79 -4.96 11.35
C ALA A 49 -3.31 -5.23 11.62
N PHE A 50 -2.45 -4.85 10.66
CA PHE A 50 -1.01 -4.83 10.89
C PHE A 50 -0.63 -3.76 11.92
N ALA A 51 0.51 -3.92 12.59
CA ALA A 51 0.90 -3.02 13.66
C ALA A 51 2.39 -2.68 13.65
N LEU A 52 2.70 -1.39 13.61
CA LEU A 52 4.00 -0.82 13.89
C LEU A 52 4.06 -0.40 15.36
N ARG A 53 5.02 -0.93 16.12
CA ARG A 53 5.20 -0.65 17.55
C ARG A 53 6.62 -0.22 17.84
N GLY A 54 6.80 0.79 18.68
CA GLY A 54 8.10 1.13 19.23
C GLY A 54 8.60 0.05 20.20
N SER A 55 9.92 -0.01 20.36
CA SER A 55 10.59 -0.82 21.36
C SER A 55 11.82 -0.07 21.87
N CYS A 56 11.99 -0.05 23.18
CA CYS A 56 13.21 0.45 23.82
C CYS A 56 14.42 -0.47 23.65
N GLY A 57 14.22 -1.65 23.08
CA GLY A 57 15.25 -2.67 23.01
C GLY A 57 15.59 -3.22 24.40
N THR A 58 16.82 -3.73 24.52
CA THR A 58 17.40 -4.25 25.77
C THR A 58 18.79 -3.66 25.92
N LEU A 59 19.03 -2.96 27.02
CA LEU A 59 20.30 -2.32 27.33
C LEU A 59 21.50 -3.25 27.06
N GLY A 60 22.44 -2.80 26.22
CA GLY A 60 23.67 -3.53 25.91
C GLY A 60 23.53 -4.74 24.98
N VAL A 61 22.31 -5.10 24.56
CA VAL A 61 22.06 -6.27 23.70
C VAL A 61 21.37 -5.88 22.40
N LEU A 62 20.29 -5.10 22.49
CA LEU A 62 19.45 -4.72 21.36
C LEU A 62 19.11 -3.24 21.48
N GLY A 63 19.48 -2.44 20.49
CA GLY A 63 19.15 -1.01 20.49
C GLY A 63 17.65 -0.74 20.38
N PRO A 64 17.20 0.50 20.62
CA PRO A 64 15.83 0.90 20.46
C PRO A 64 15.40 0.83 18.98
N GLY A 65 14.11 0.92 18.71
CA GLY A 65 13.59 1.02 17.35
C GLY A 65 12.15 0.56 17.23
N PHE A 66 11.81 -0.13 16.15
CA PHE A 66 10.42 -0.45 15.82
C PHE A 66 10.27 -1.90 15.40
N THR A 67 9.12 -2.49 15.70
CA THR A 67 8.70 -3.80 15.22
C THR A 67 7.44 -3.62 14.38
N LEU A 68 7.47 -4.05 13.13
CA LEU A 68 6.32 -4.13 12.25
C LEU A 68 5.81 -5.57 12.24
N GLN A 69 4.53 -5.75 12.54
CA GLN A 69 3.84 -7.04 12.55
C GLN A 69 2.77 -7.04 11.46
N ALA A 70 2.78 -8.05 10.59
CA ALA A 70 1.72 -8.24 9.62
C ALA A 70 0.40 -8.68 10.30
N GLY A 71 -0.74 -8.39 9.67
CA GLY A 71 -2.03 -8.91 10.10
C GLY A 71 -2.05 -10.45 10.11
N PRO A 72 -2.97 -11.09 10.85
CA PRO A 72 -2.96 -12.54 11.06
C PRO A 72 -3.29 -13.35 9.80
N THR A 73 -3.96 -12.76 8.82
CA THR A 73 -4.53 -13.47 7.66
C THR A 73 -3.88 -13.12 6.33
N THR A 74 -3.30 -11.93 6.21
CA THR A 74 -2.83 -11.41 4.92
C THR A 74 -1.39 -10.89 5.04
N PRO A 75 -0.48 -11.28 4.14
CA PRO A 75 0.88 -10.76 4.11
C PRO A 75 0.93 -9.25 3.88
N LEU A 76 1.93 -8.57 4.45
CA LEU A 76 2.26 -7.20 4.03
C LEU A 76 3.03 -7.23 2.72
N PRO A 77 2.64 -6.42 1.72
CA PRO A 77 3.25 -6.44 0.41
C PRO A 77 4.66 -5.83 0.39
N VAL A 78 5.43 -6.23 -0.61
CA VAL A 78 6.67 -5.54 -1.03
C VAL A 78 6.35 -4.06 -1.29
N GLY A 79 7.28 -3.18 -0.93
CA GLY A 79 7.07 -1.74 -1.08
C GLY A 79 6.34 -1.08 0.09
N THR A 80 5.89 -1.85 1.10
CA THR A 80 5.50 -1.25 2.38
C THR A 80 6.70 -0.50 2.96
N THR A 81 6.49 0.77 3.28
CA THR A 81 7.56 1.64 3.80
C THR A 81 7.34 1.94 5.28
N VAL A 82 8.43 2.14 6.01
CA VAL A 82 8.45 2.69 7.36
C VAL A 82 9.40 3.88 7.36
N THR A 83 8.86 5.07 7.52
CA THR A 83 9.66 6.30 7.64
C THR A 83 9.87 6.60 9.11
N ILE A 84 11.14 6.69 9.52
CA ILE A 84 11.55 6.99 10.87
C ILE A 84 12.16 8.38 10.89
N THR A 85 11.71 9.19 11.83
CA THR A 85 12.24 10.53 12.09
C THR A 85 12.63 10.64 13.55
N GLY A 86 13.73 11.33 13.83
CA GLY A 86 14.15 11.56 15.20
C GLY A 86 14.53 12.99 15.51
N SER A 87 14.55 13.27 16.81
CA SER A 87 14.90 14.56 17.40
C SER A 87 15.67 14.34 18.71
N GLY A 88 16.29 15.41 19.23
CA GLY A 88 17.14 15.36 20.44
C GLY A 88 18.56 14.87 20.19
N VAL A 89 18.88 14.41 18.98
CA VAL A 89 20.21 13.94 18.56
C VAL A 89 20.56 14.46 17.17
N THR A 90 21.86 14.55 16.88
CA THR A 90 22.36 14.95 15.55
C THR A 90 22.29 13.82 14.53
N ASN A 91 22.29 12.55 14.98
CA ASN A 91 22.20 11.37 14.12
C ASN A 91 21.42 10.26 14.82
N ILE A 92 20.48 9.62 14.10
CA ILE A 92 19.66 8.52 14.64
C ILE A 92 20.28 7.13 14.45
N GLY A 93 21.58 7.05 14.18
CA GLY A 93 22.36 5.82 14.08
C GLY A 93 22.14 5.03 12.80
N VAL A 94 22.70 3.84 12.77
CA VAL A 94 22.50 2.84 11.71
C VAL A 94 21.36 1.93 12.12
N PHE A 95 20.45 1.63 11.19
CA PHE A 95 19.36 0.69 11.43
C PHE A 95 19.68 -0.69 10.85
N SER A 96 19.60 -1.72 11.68
CA SER A 96 19.63 -3.12 11.26
C SER A 96 18.22 -3.68 11.13
N VAL A 97 18.06 -4.67 10.25
CA VAL A 97 16.80 -5.35 9.97
C VAL A 97 16.93 -6.82 10.37
N SER A 98 15.91 -7.36 11.05
CA SER A 98 15.86 -8.78 11.42
C SER A 98 14.43 -9.31 11.36
N GLY A 99 14.26 -10.62 11.11
CA GLY A 99 12.95 -11.27 10.99
C GLY A 99 12.29 -11.14 9.60
N GLY A 100 13.00 -10.57 8.63
CA GLY A 100 12.53 -10.41 7.26
C GLY A 100 13.58 -9.70 6.40
N THR A 101 13.19 -9.23 5.22
CA THR A 101 14.08 -8.48 4.32
C THR A 101 13.51 -7.10 3.98
N ALA A 102 14.34 -6.08 4.15
CA ALA A 102 14.01 -4.70 3.83
C ALA A 102 15.27 -3.92 3.47
N ALA A 103 15.13 -2.95 2.58
CA ALA A 103 16.16 -1.98 2.28
C ALA A 103 16.07 -0.79 3.25
N VAL A 104 17.20 -0.33 3.76
CA VAL A 104 17.29 0.85 4.63
C VAL A 104 17.94 1.98 3.86
N ASN A 105 17.18 3.04 3.60
CA ASN A 105 17.64 4.23 2.92
C ASN A 105 17.88 5.38 3.92
N VAL A 106 19.01 6.05 3.79
CA VAL A 106 19.37 7.20 4.64
C VAL A 106 18.91 8.48 3.95
N LEU A 107 17.86 9.12 4.49
CA LEU A 107 17.32 10.36 3.91
C LEU A 107 18.03 11.61 4.45
N SER A 108 18.40 11.58 5.74
CA SER A 108 19.17 12.64 6.41
C SER A 108 19.84 12.05 7.65
N ASN A 109 20.59 12.81 8.45
CA ASN A 109 21.15 12.27 9.70
C ASN A 109 20.08 11.81 10.70
N THR A 110 18.90 12.43 10.69
CA THR A 110 17.79 12.16 11.62
C THR A 110 16.58 11.50 10.97
N SER A 111 16.69 11.07 9.71
CA SER A 111 15.61 10.38 8.99
C SER A 111 16.08 9.15 8.23
N ARG A 112 15.31 8.08 8.33
CA ARG A 112 15.50 6.82 7.58
C ARG A 112 14.20 6.41 6.93
N GLN A 113 14.28 5.82 5.75
CA GLN A 113 13.16 5.17 5.10
C GLN A 113 13.50 3.70 4.91
N ILE A 114 12.69 2.83 5.48
CA ILE A 114 12.85 1.39 5.38
C ILE A 114 11.78 0.87 4.44
N THR A 115 12.13 0.05 3.45
CA THR A 115 11.19 -0.48 2.45
C THR A 115 11.28 -1.99 2.41
N LEU A 116 10.15 -2.68 2.60
CA LEU A 116 10.10 -4.13 2.46
C LEU A 116 10.48 -4.54 1.03
N THR A 117 11.49 -5.38 0.90
CA THR A 117 11.97 -5.92 -0.39
C THR A 117 11.41 -7.31 -0.68
N ALA A 118 10.86 -7.97 0.34
CA ALA A 118 10.03 -9.16 0.21
C ALA A 118 8.72 -8.97 0.99
N ALA A 119 7.68 -9.70 0.63
CA ALA A 119 6.44 -9.69 1.40
C ALA A 119 6.70 -10.23 2.82
N LEU A 120 6.14 -9.58 3.83
CA LEU A 120 6.18 -10.08 5.20
C LEU A 120 4.98 -11.03 5.39
N PRO A 121 5.19 -12.33 5.67
CA PRO A 121 4.11 -13.30 5.81
C PRO A 121 3.08 -12.89 6.87
N ALA A 122 1.85 -13.37 6.73
CA ALA A 122 0.79 -13.11 7.70
C ALA A 122 1.23 -13.54 9.12
N GLY A 123 0.96 -12.67 10.11
CA GLY A 123 1.35 -12.84 11.51
C GLY A 123 2.85 -12.70 11.80
N ALA A 124 3.71 -12.64 10.78
CA ALA A 124 5.15 -12.51 10.98
C ALA A 124 5.53 -11.09 11.44
N THR A 125 6.73 -10.99 12.01
CA THR A 125 7.27 -9.71 12.49
C THR A 125 8.62 -9.44 11.85
N ILE A 126 8.86 -8.16 11.58
CA ILE A 126 10.16 -7.64 11.17
C ILE A 126 10.53 -6.51 12.12
N ALA A 127 11.78 -6.53 12.59
CA ALA A 127 12.29 -5.55 13.53
C ALA A 127 13.34 -4.67 12.88
N PHE A 128 13.29 -3.38 13.23
CA PHE A 128 14.20 -2.33 12.81
C PHE A 128 14.85 -1.77 14.08
N ARG A 129 16.16 -1.95 14.23
CA ARG A 129 16.89 -1.58 15.45
C ARG A 129 18.00 -0.61 15.13
N THR A 130 18.06 0.50 15.86
CA THR A 130 19.12 1.49 15.70
C THR A 130 20.28 1.21 16.65
N THR A 131 21.49 1.66 16.27
CA THR A 131 22.67 1.71 17.14
C THR A 131 22.63 2.85 18.17
N LEU A 132 21.57 3.66 18.22
CA LEU A 132 21.39 4.68 19.26
C LEU A 132 21.40 4.04 20.65
N SER A 133 22.13 4.65 21.59
CA SER A 133 22.09 4.24 22.99
C SER A 133 20.86 4.85 23.68
N ILE A 134 20.19 4.10 24.56
CA ILE A 134 19.13 4.68 25.39
C ILE A 134 19.67 5.56 26.53
N SER A 135 20.98 5.67 26.71
CA SER A 135 21.61 6.58 27.67
C SER A 135 21.71 8.03 27.17
N VAL A 136 21.24 8.32 25.94
CA VAL A 136 21.13 9.69 25.41
C VAL A 136 19.66 10.09 25.27
N ALA A 137 19.36 11.38 25.42
CA ALA A 137 18.02 11.91 25.15
C ALA A 137 17.73 11.84 23.66
N PHE A 138 16.65 11.18 23.29
CA PHE A 138 16.16 11.21 21.92
C PHE A 138 14.66 10.94 21.87
N GLN A 139 14.06 11.32 20.76
CA GLN A 139 12.75 10.82 20.38
C GLN A 139 12.81 10.28 18.95
N LEU A 140 12.19 9.13 18.72
CA LEU A 140 12.00 8.51 17.42
C LEU A 140 10.49 8.35 17.18
N ASN A 141 10.04 8.76 16.00
CA ASN A 141 8.69 8.53 15.52
C ASN A 141 8.77 7.76 14.21
N ALA A 142 7.94 6.73 14.07
CA ALA A 142 7.88 5.95 12.85
C ALA A 142 6.46 5.88 12.31
N VAL A 143 6.34 5.95 10.98
CA VAL A 143 5.07 5.81 10.26
C VAL A 143 5.24 4.77 9.16
N ALA A 144 4.38 3.77 9.18
CA ALA A 144 4.24 2.76 8.15
C ALA A 144 3.25 3.24 7.08
N THR A 145 3.58 3.02 5.81
CA THR A 145 2.73 3.35 4.67
C THR A 145 2.70 2.18 3.71
N LEU A 146 1.49 1.78 3.32
CA LEU A 146 1.27 0.73 2.34
C LEU A 146 1.44 1.28 0.91
N PRO A 147 1.86 0.43 -0.05
CA PRO A 147 1.87 0.81 -1.45
C PRO A 147 0.43 1.00 -1.97
N THR A 148 0.31 1.68 -3.11
CA THR A 148 -0.97 1.90 -3.80
C THR A 148 -1.66 0.58 -4.10
N GLY A 149 -2.99 0.53 -3.97
CA GLY A 149 -3.78 -0.69 -4.17
C GLY A 149 -3.95 -1.55 -2.91
N TYR A 150 -3.42 -1.12 -1.77
CA TYR A 150 -3.59 -1.79 -0.48
C TYR A 150 -4.19 -0.88 0.60
N SER A 151 -4.97 -1.46 1.50
CA SER A 151 -5.46 -0.83 2.73
C SER A 151 -5.08 -1.67 3.95
N GLY A 152 -5.11 -1.06 5.14
CA GLY A 152 -4.90 -1.76 6.41
C GLY A 152 -6.02 -1.44 7.39
N SER A 153 -7.13 -2.16 7.29
CA SER A 153 -8.27 -1.99 8.20
C SER A 153 -7.86 -2.30 9.64
N GLY A 154 -8.06 -1.35 10.55
CA GLY A 154 -7.66 -1.48 11.95
C GLY A 154 -6.15 -1.46 12.20
N ALA A 155 -5.35 -1.07 11.20
CA ALA A 155 -3.90 -1.05 11.33
C ALA A 155 -3.41 0.04 12.29
N LYS A 156 -2.39 -0.29 13.09
CA LYS A 156 -1.60 0.69 13.82
C LYS A 156 -0.40 1.07 12.96
N THR A 157 -0.50 2.20 12.28
CA THR A 157 0.53 2.64 11.32
C THR A 157 1.63 3.46 11.95
N ALA A 158 1.50 3.89 13.21
CA ALA A 158 2.48 4.74 13.87
C ALA A 158 2.90 4.21 15.25
N GLY A 159 4.18 4.40 15.56
CA GLY A 159 4.77 4.10 16.85
C GLY A 159 5.83 5.14 17.22
N ASN A 160 6.17 5.21 18.50
CA ASN A 160 7.22 6.09 18.99
C ASN A 160 8.13 5.41 20.00
N VAL A 161 9.35 5.91 20.12
CA VAL A 161 10.31 5.55 21.18
C VAL A 161 10.92 6.84 21.70
N SER A 162 10.96 7.02 23.01
CA SER A 162 11.55 8.18 23.66
C SER A 162 12.50 7.73 24.74
N SER A 163 13.67 8.35 24.84
CA SER A 163 14.57 8.22 25.98
C SER A 163 14.84 9.57 26.62
N THR A 164 14.78 9.64 27.94
CA THR A 164 15.11 10.81 28.75
C THR A 164 16.43 10.64 29.52
N LEU A 165 17.38 9.86 28.97
CA LEU A 165 18.63 9.38 29.59
C LEU A 165 18.43 8.37 30.72
N ILE A 166 17.35 8.52 31.50
CA ILE A 166 17.06 7.68 32.67
C ILE A 166 16.01 6.62 32.34
N LEU A 167 15.00 6.99 31.56
CA LEU A 167 13.89 6.12 31.21
C LEU A 167 13.71 6.07 29.70
N CYS A 168 13.46 4.87 29.17
CA CYS A 168 12.96 4.71 27.81
C CYS A 168 11.50 4.28 27.84
N SER A 169 10.67 4.89 27.00
CA SER A 169 9.27 4.52 26.76
C SER A 169 8.99 4.33 25.27
N ALA A 170 8.06 3.46 24.93
CA ALA A 170 7.69 3.18 23.54
C ALA A 170 6.23 2.73 23.41
N ASN A 171 5.59 3.04 22.27
CA ASN A 171 4.21 2.65 21.94
C ASN A 171 4.03 2.18 20.51
#